data_AF-A0A0U1WP82-F1
#
_entry.id   AF-A0A0U1WP82-F1
#
_cell.length_a   1.000
_cell.length_b   1.000
_cell.length_c   1.000
_cell.angle_alpha   90.00
_cell.angle_beta   90.00
_cell.angle_gamma   90.00
#
_symmetry.space_group_name_H-M   'P 1'
#
loop_
_entity.id
_entity.type
_entity.pdbx_description
1 polymer ?
#
loop_
_entity_poly.entity_id
_entity_poly.type
_entity_poly.pdbx_seq_one_letter_code
_entity_poly.pdbx_strand_id
1 'polypeptide(L)'
;NTPRSAANSRVKQLSCFLLSCVLLSPGEVKAATPTYLPCKDSASFNSLANRRLASYEKTLSNYEPGTPTYLATLERMRSAKNRFSRQSALVCGRNDGLPRLFSSDPSTLYNSFAVPALQFLYIAICIGWAGREYLLRTRQYASEILIDLPLALTLMATSPFKAIPSSWDNLLKGRLLQP
;
A
#
# COMPACT_ATOMS: atom_id res chain seq x y z
N ASN A 1 -32.58 8.92 50.64
CA ASN A 1 -31.53 7.88 50.75
C ASN A 1 -31.81 6.85 49.66
N THR A 2 -31.10 6.71 48.53
CA THR A 2 -29.65 6.79 48.27
C THR A 2 -29.37 6.82 46.75
N PRO A 3 -28.88 7.93 46.16
CA PRO A 3 -28.21 7.91 44.85
C PRO A 3 -26.70 7.66 45.05
N ARG A 4 -26.33 6.58 45.75
CA ARG A 4 -24.91 6.26 46.06
C ARG A 4 -24.44 4.89 45.54
N SER A 5 -25.33 4.03 45.06
CA SER A 5 -24.97 2.64 44.71
C SER A 5 -24.42 2.46 43.28
N ALA A 6 -24.76 3.35 42.33
CA ALA A 6 -24.33 3.19 40.93
C ALA A 6 -22.90 3.69 40.63
N ALA A 7 -22.37 4.62 41.45
CA ALA A 7 -21.02 5.17 41.26
C ALA A 7 -19.92 4.18 41.66
N ASN A 8 -20.20 3.30 42.62
CA ASN A 8 -19.20 2.41 43.23
C ASN A 8 -18.86 1.18 42.35
N SER A 9 -19.77 0.79 41.44
CA SER A 9 -19.56 -0.32 40.50
C SER A 9 -18.64 0.07 39.33
N ARG A 10 -18.79 1.29 38.79
CA ARG A 10 -17.93 1.79 37.71
C ARG A 10 -16.50 2.03 38.18
N VAL A 11 -16.30 2.53 39.40
CA VAL A 11 -14.96 2.74 39.99
C VAL A 11 -14.24 1.41 40.24
N LYS A 12 -14.95 0.34 40.65
CA LYS A 12 -14.36 -1.00 40.80
C LYS A 12 -13.98 -1.64 39.46
N GLN A 13 -14.80 -1.48 38.41
CA GLN A 13 -14.45 -1.97 37.06
C GLN A 13 -13.26 -1.23 36.45
N LEU A 14 -13.16 0.09 36.63
CA LEU A 14 -12.02 0.90 36.19
C LEU A 14 -10.73 0.60 36.98
N SER A 15 -10.84 0.34 38.28
CA SER A 15 -9.69 -0.01 39.14
C SER A 15 -9.09 -1.40 38.79
N CYS A 16 -9.94 -2.39 38.48
CA CYS A 16 -9.47 -3.71 38.02
C CYS A 16 -8.83 -3.68 36.63
N PHE A 17 -9.36 -2.87 35.70
CA PHE A 17 -8.77 -2.74 34.36
C PHE A 17 -7.39 -2.08 34.38
N LEU A 18 -7.19 -1.09 35.26
CA LEU A 18 -5.90 -0.43 35.43
C LEU A 18 -4.86 -1.32 36.13
N LEU A 19 -5.28 -2.16 37.09
CA LEU A 19 -4.36 -3.10 37.76
C LEU A 19 -3.93 -4.27 36.86
N SER A 20 -4.78 -4.70 35.92
CA SER A 20 -4.45 -5.75 34.95
C SER A 20 -3.46 -5.31 33.87
N CYS A 21 -3.37 -4.01 33.55
CA CYS A 21 -2.43 -3.50 32.54
C CYS A 21 -0.99 -3.36 33.06
N VAL A 22 -0.78 -3.26 34.37
CA VAL A 22 0.57 -3.05 34.94
C VAL A 22 1.38 -4.35 35.03
N LEU A 23 0.72 -5.53 35.05
CA LEU A 23 1.40 -6.84 35.09
C LEU A 23 1.67 -7.44 33.71
N LEU A 24 1.16 -6.83 32.64
CA LEU A 24 1.47 -7.19 31.25
C LEU A 24 2.44 -6.16 30.64
N SER A 25 3.52 -5.84 31.35
CA SER A 25 4.68 -5.22 30.71
C SER A 25 5.35 -6.28 29.83
N PRO A 26 5.38 -6.14 28.48
CA PRO A 26 6.33 -6.91 27.69
C PRO A 26 7.72 -6.49 28.15
N GLY A 27 8.51 -7.44 28.65
CA GLY A 27 9.92 -7.20 28.92
C GLY A 27 10.58 -6.64 27.67
N GLU A 28 11.43 -5.62 27.83
CA GLU A 28 12.27 -5.13 26.74
C GLU A 28 13.22 -6.25 26.29
N VAL A 29 12.80 -6.99 25.27
CA VAL A 29 13.69 -7.87 24.52
C VAL A 29 14.63 -6.94 23.76
N LYS A 30 15.87 -6.81 24.24
CA LYS A 30 17.01 -6.40 23.41
C LYS A 30 17.14 -7.44 22.30
N ALA A 31 16.39 -7.23 21.22
CA ALA A 31 16.49 -8.04 20.03
C ALA A 31 17.92 -7.92 19.49
N ALA A 32 18.49 -9.09 19.16
CA ALA A 32 19.73 -9.22 18.42
C ALA A 32 19.74 -8.26 17.23
N THR A 33 20.92 -7.69 16.96
CA THR A 33 21.23 -6.75 15.85
C THR A 33 20.17 -6.74 14.75
N PRO A 34 19.47 -5.63 14.51
CA PRO A 34 18.45 -5.61 13.46
C PRO A 34 19.12 -5.98 12.14
N THR A 35 18.60 -7.02 11.49
CA THR A 35 19.02 -7.48 10.16
C THR A 35 18.89 -6.38 9.09
N TYR A 36 18.17 -5.31 9.42
CA TYR A 36 17.71 -4.25 8.54
C TYR A 36 18.23 -2.88 8.99
N LEU A 37 18.64 -2.06 8.02
CA LEU A 37 19.15 -0.70 8.21
C LEU A 37 18.74 0.18 7.02
N PRO A 38 18.64 1.52 7.16
CA PRO A 38 18.26 2.39 6.04
C PRO A 38 19.25 2.28 4.88
N CYS A 39 18.74 2.17 3.64
CA CYS A 39 19.56 1.93 2.45
C CYS A 39 20.61 3.03 2.22
N LYS A 40 20.29 4.28 2.60
CA LYS A 40 21.21 5.43 2.53
C LYS A 40 22.55 5.16 3.23
N ASP A 41 22.52 4.45 4.35
CA ASP A 41 23.69 4.25 5.22
C ASP A 41 24.42 2.93 4.92
N SER A 42 23.90 2.12 3.98
CA SER A 42 24.52 0.84 3.61
C SER A 42 25.65 1.01 2.59
N ALA A 43 26.87 0.59 2.96
CA ALA A 43 28.01 0.61 2.04
C ALA A 43 27.81 -0.34 0.83
N SER A 44 27.15 -1.47 1.05
CA SER A 44 26.82 -2.45 0.01
C SER A 44 25.92 -1.86 -1.08
N PHE A 45 24.88 -1.08 -0.72
CA PHE A 45 24.00 -0.40 -1.68
C PHE A 45 24.73 0.65 -2.51
N ASN A 46 25.58 1.49 -1.87
CA ASN A 46 26.33 2.52 -2.59
C ASN A 46 27.33 1.91 -3.59
N SER A 47 28.01 0.82 -3.19
CA SER A 47 28.91 0.09 -4.10
C SER A 47 28.15 -0.55 -5.27
N LEU A 48 26.93 -1.03 -5.05
CA LEU A 48 26.06 -1.60 -6.09
C LEU A 48 25.59 -0.50 -7.05
N ALA A 49 25.19 0.66 -6.52
CA ALA A 49 24.76 1.81 -7.32
C ALA A 49 25.89 2.30 -8.22
N ASN A 50 27.10 2.48 -7.68
CA ASN A 50 28.27 2.91 -8.45
C ASN A 50 28.65 1.90 -9.53
N ARG A 51 28.65 0.60 -9.21
CA ARG A 51 28.91 -0.45 -10.22
C ARG A 51 27.90 -0.42 -11.38
N ARG A 52 26.61 -0.23 -11.09
CA ARG A 52 25.58 -0.12 -12.13
C ARG A 52 25.74 1.15 -12.96
N LEU A 53 26.02 2.30 -12.33
CA LEU A 53 26.22 3.56 -13.03
C LEU A 53 27.47 3.53 -13.92
N ALA A 54 28.59 2.99 -13.42
CA ALA A 54 29.81 2.82 -14.20
C ALA A 54 29.62 1.91 -15.43
N SER A 55 28.76 0.88 -15.33
CA SER A 55 28.40 0.05 -16.48
C SER A 55 27.66 0.83 -17.57
N TYR A 56 26.77 1.76 -17.20
CA TYR A 56 26.08 2.62 -18.16
C TYR A 56 27.04 3.65 -18.77
N GLU A 57 27.93 4.21 -17.97
CA GLU A 57 28.95 5.16 -18.43
C GLU A 57 29.92 4.50 -19.43
N LYS A 58 30.39 3.28 -19.12
CA LYS A 58 31.19 2.46 -20.05
C LYS A 58 30.46 2.15 -21.35
N THR A 59 29.15 1.95 -21.28
CA THR A 59 28.34 1.71 -22.48
C THR A 59 28.13 3.00 -23.27
N LEU A 60 27.99 4.14 -22.58
CA LEU A 60 27.81 5.45 -23.17
C LEU A 60 29.06 5.92 -23.93
N SER A 61 30.26 5.63 -23.42
CA SER A 61 31.52 5.99 -24.08
C SER A 61 31.76 5.30 -25.42
N ASN A 62 31.03 4.20 -25.71
CA ASN A 62 31.14 3.50 -26.98
C ASN A 62 30.26 4.12 -28.09
N TYR A 63 29.40 5.09 -27.75
CA TYR A 63 28.46 5.70 -28.70
C TYR A 63 28.80 7.16 -28.95
N GLU A 64 28.70 7.57 -30.23
CA GLU A 64 28.88 8.95 -30.67
C GLU A 64 27.75 9.85 -30.10
N PRO A 65 28.07 11.07 -29.61
CA PRO A 65 27.08 12.00 -29.09
C PRO A 65 26.09 12.42 -30.19
N GLY A 66 24.79 12.32 -29.88
CA GLY A 66 23.70 12.70 -30.80
C GLY A 66 23.05 11.54 -31.56
N THR A 67 23.59 10.32 -31.45
CA THR A 67 22.93 9.12 -31.98
C THR A 67 21.69 8.74 -31.14
N PRO A 68 20.66 8.11 -31.72
CA PRO A 68 19.49 7.68 -30.94
C PRO A 68 19.84 6.68 -29.83
N THR A 69 20.88 5.86 -30.05
CA THR A 69 21.40 4.90 -29.07
C THR A 69 22.10 5.58 -27.90
N TYR A 70 22.85 6.66 -28.15
CA TYR A 70 23.45 7.49 -27.11
C TYR A 70 22.38 8.12 -26.21
N LEU A 71 21.36 8.76 -26.80
CA LEU A 71 20.27 9.40 -26.05
C LEU A 71 19.47 8.40 -25.22
N ALA A 72 19.15 7.22 -25.78
CA ALA A 72 18.47 6.16 -25.05
C ALA A 72 19.30 5.65 -23.86
N THR A 73 20.62 5.53 -24.01
CA THR A 73 21.52 5.07 -22.94
C THR A 73 21.67 6.13 -21.84
N LEU A 74 21.76 7.40 -22.23
CA LEU A 74 21.75 8.54 -21.31
C LEU A 74 20.47 8.58 -20.47
N GLU A 75 19.31 8.35 -21.08
CA GLU A 75 18.03 8.29 -20.37
C GLU A 75 17.95 7.09 -19.41
N ARG A 76 18.44 5.91 -19.82
CA ARG A 76 18.56 4.75 -18.91
C ARG A 76 19.43 5.07 -17.70
N MET A 77 20.56 5.75 -17.90
CA MET A 77 21.43 6.17 -16.80
C MET A 77 20.72 7.16 -15.86
N ARG A 78 20.03 8.16 -16.41
CA ARG A 78 19.23 9.13 -15.64
C ARG A 78 18.13 8.45 -14.84
N SER A 79 17.36 7.58 -15.47
CA SER A 79 16.33 6.76 -14.84
C SER A 79 16.89 5.84 -13.76
N ALA A 80 18.06 5.24 -13.98
CA ALA A 80 18.74 4.42 -12.98
C ALA A 80 19.15 5.26 -11.74
N LYS A 81 19.70 6.46 -11.94
CA LYS A 81 20.06 7.38 -10.86
C LYS A 81 18.83 7.80 -10.04
N ASN A 82 17.73 8.16 -10.72
CA ASN A 82 16.46 8.48 -10.08
C ASN A 82 15.85 7.30 -9.32
N ARG A 83 16.02 6.06 -9.82
CA ARG A 83 15.59 4.86 -9.12
C ARG A 83 16.39 4.65 -7.84
N PHE A 84 17.70 4.81 -7.87
CA PHE A 84 18.54 4.68 -6.68
C PHE A 84 18.26 5.75 -5.63
N SER A 85 17.98 7.00 -6.03
CA SER A 85 17.59 8.07 -5.08
C SER A 85 16.23 7.83 -4.42
N ARG A 86 15.29 7.20 -5.11
CA ARG A 86 14.02 6.76 -4.49
C ARG A 86 14.24 5.57 -3.56
N GLN A 87 15.10 4.62 -3.96
CA GLN A 87 15.43 3.43 -3.18
C GLN A 87 16.25 3.72 -1.91
N SER A 88 16.94 4.87 -1.82
CA SER A 88 17.70 5.22 -0.62
C SER A 88 16.82 5.49 0.60
N ALA A 89 15.54 5.83 0.40
CA ALA A 89 14.56 6.01 1.47
C ALA A 89 13.99 4.67 2.01
N LEU A 90 14.31 3.55 1.35
CA LEU A 90 13.86 2.23 1.76
C LEU A 90 14.82 1.62 2.80
N VAL A 91 14.39 0.51 3.38
CA VAL A 91 15.20 -0.29 4.30
C VAL A 91 15.92 -1.37 3.51
N CYS A 92 17.21 -1.58 3.79
CA CYS A 92 18.08 -2.56 3.14
C CYS A 92 18.47 -3.67 4.11
N GLY A 93 18.72 -4.86 3.57
CA GLY A 93 19.39 -5.92 4.32
C GLY A 93 20.86 -5.59 4.55
N ARG A 94 21.38 -5.82 5.77
CA ARG A 94 22.76 -5.48 6.15
C ARG A 94 23.84 -6.15 5.28
N ASN A 95 23.62 -7.39 4.85
CA ASN A 95 24.61 -8.16 4.08
C ASN A 95 24.49 -7.91 2.56
N ASP A 96 23.27 -7.87 2.03
CA ASP A 96 23.04 -7.85 0.58
C ASP A 96 23.02 -6.44 -0.01
N GLY A 97 22.69 -5.41 0.79
CA GLY A 97 22.51 -4.04 0.29
C GLY A 97 21.36 -3.88 -0.70
N LEU A 98 20.40 -4.82 -0.69
CA LEU A 98 19.22 -4.81 -1.54
C LEU A 98 18.02 -4.24 -0.74
N PRO A 99 17.23 -3.32 -1.34
CA PRO A 99 16.06 -2.74 -0.67
C PRO A 99 14.98 -3.79 -0.47
N ARG A 100 14.43 -3.86 0.75
CA ARG A 100 13.30 -4.72 1.13
C ARG A 100 12.13 -3.85 1.58
N LEU A 101 10.92 -4.36 1.36
CA LEU A 101 9.67 -3.63 1.64
C LEU A 101 9.12 -3.88 3.05
N PHE A 102 9.66 -4.86 3.77
CA PHE A 102 9.21 -5.24 5.11
C PHE A 102 10.29 -4.92 6.12
N SER A 103 9.97 -4.09 7.11
CA SER A 103 10.79 -3.81 8.29
C SER A 103 9.97 -4.11 9.55
N SER A 104 10.61 -4.13 10.72
CA SER A 104 9.91 -4.19 12.01
C SER A 104 9.14 -2.92 12.36
N ASP A 105 9.35 -1.83 11.62
CA ASP A 105 8.93 -0.50 12.02
C ASP A 105 7.62 -0.12 11.33
N PRO A 106 6.53 0.14 12.10
CA PRO A 106 5.20 0.41 11.55
C PRO A 106 5.14 1.58 10.55
N SER A 107 6.00 2.58 10.73
CA SER A 107 6.03 3.80 9.91
C SER A 107 6.51 3.55 8.47
N THR A 108 7.47 2.64 8.27
CA THR A 108 7.99 2.31 6.93
C THR A 108 7.11 1.28 6.21
N LEU A 109 6.39 0.44 6.97
CA LEU A 109 5.41 -0.51 6.44
C LEU A 109 4.18 0.21 5.85
N TYR A 110 3.71 1.28 6.51
CA TYR A 110 2.53 2.02 6.05
C TYR A 110 2.68 2.56 4.62
N ASN A 111 3.80 3.23 4.34
CA ASN A 111 4.07 3.81 3.02
C ASN A 111 4.41 2.76 1.95
N SER A 112 5.04 1.65 2.35
CA SER A 112 5.54 0.65 1.40
C SER A 112 4.47 -0.37 0.99
N PHE A 113 3.49 -0.65 1.85
CA PHE A 113 2.49 -1.70 1.61
C PHE A 113 1.04 -1.24 1.86
N ALA A 114 0.76 -0.59 2.98
CA ALA A 114 -0.63 -0.29 3.35
C ALA A 114 -1.29 0.68 2.36
N VAL A 115 -0.60 1.76 1.97
CA VAL A 115 -1.09 2.72 0.98
C VAL A 115 -1.41 2.07 -0.37
N PRO A 116 -0.48 1.34 -1.04
CA PRO A 116 -0.79 0.69 -2.31
C PRO A 116 -1.83 -0.44 -2.17
N ALA A 117 -1.89 -1.15 -1.04
CA ALA A 117 -2.92 -2.16 -0.79
C ALA A 117 -4.32 -1.55 -0.67
N LEU A 118 -4.46 -0.43 0.05
CA LEU A 118 -5.72 0.30 0.13
C LEU A 118 -6.15 0.88 -1.22
N GLN A 119 -5.19 1.40 -1.99
CA GLN A 119 -5.45 1.87 -3.35
C GLN A 119 -5.94 0.73 -4.26
N PHE A 120 -5.32 -0.45 -4.16
CA PHE A 120 -5.76 -1.64 -4.90
C PHE A 120 -7.17 -2.04 -4.52
N LEU A 121 -7.46 -2.12 -3.21
CA LEU A 121 -8.79 -2.48 -2.72
C LEU A 121 -9.84 -1.45 -3.17
N TYR A 122 -9.51 -0.15 -3.15
CA TYR A 122 -10.37 0.91 -3.66
C TYR A 122 -10.74 0.68 -5.13
N ILE A 123 -9.76 0.43 -5.99
CA ILE A 123 -9.98 0.17 -7.42
C ILE A 123 -10.82 -1.09 -7.61
N ALA A 124 -10.50 -2.17 -6.89
CA ALA A 124 -11.24 -3.43 -6.96
C ALA A 124 -12.71 -3.26 -6.55
N ILE A 125 -12.97 -2.49 -5.49
CA ILE A 125 -14.33 -2.14 -5.04
C ILE A 125 -15.09 -1.37 -6.14
N CYS A 126 -14.45 -0.38 -6.77
CA CYS A 126 -15.08 0.41 -7.83
C CYS A 126 -15.49 -0.46 -9.02
N ILE A 127 -14.60 -1.37 -9.45
CA ILE A 127 -14.86 -2.31 -10.56
C ILE A 127 -15.97 -3.28 -10.18
N GLY A 128 -15.88 -3.89 -8.99
CA GLY A 128 -16.89 -4.85 -8.51
C GLY A 128 -18.28 -4.20 -8.37
N TRP A 129 -18.34 -2.96 -7.88
CA TRP A 129 -19.59 -2.22 -7.75
C TRP A 129 -20.19 -1.86 -9.11
N ALA A 130 -19.39 -1.36 -10.05
CA ALA A 130 -19.85 -1.04 -11.40
C ALA A 130 -20.42 -2.29 -12.11
N GLY A 131 -19.74 -3.44 -11.99
CA GLY A 131 -20.20 -4.71 -12.54
C GLY A 131 -21.53 -5.16 -11.93
N ARG A 132 -21.65 -5.13 -10.59
CA ARG A 132 -22.90 -5.46 -9.89
C ARG A 132 -24.06 -4.57 -10.35
N GLU A 133 -23.84 -3.26 -10.40
CA GLU A 133 -24.86 -2.28 -10.77
C GLU A 133 -25.29 -2.38 -12.24
N TYR A 134 -24.39 -2.84 -13.12
CA TYR A 134 -24.71 -3.11 -14.53
C TYR A 134 -25.63 -4.32 -14.63
N LEU A 135 -25.24 -5.46 -14.04
CA LEU A 135 -26.02 -6.71 -14.05
C LEU A 135 -27.42 -6.53 -13.44
N LEU A 136 -27.52 -5.75 -12.36
CA LEU A 136 -28.81 -5.46 -11.71
C LEU A 136 -29.77 -4.65 -12.59
N ARG A 137 -29.26 -3.83 -13.51
CA ARG A 137 -30.06 -2.99 -14.41
C ARG A 137 -30.42 -3.70 -15.71
N THR A 138 -29.52 -4.51 -16.25
CA THR A 138 -29.75 -5.18 -17.53
C THR A 138 -30.64 -6.42 -17.38
N ARG A 139 -30.42 -7.27 -16.36
CA ARG A 139 -31.19 -8.50 -16.03
C ARG A 139 -31.52 -9.43 -17.23
N GLN A 140 -30.92 -9.20 -18.39
CA GLN A 140 -31.20 -9.84 -19.66
C GLN A 140 -29.88 -10.31 -20.26
N TYR A 141 -29.87 -11.55 -20.75
CA TYR A 141 -28.69 -12.16 -21.34
C TYR A 141 -28.20 -11.43 -22.61
N ALA A 142 -29.12 -10.82 -23.37
CA ALA A 142 -28.78 -10.07 -24.58
C ALA A 142 -27.85 -8.87 -24.29
N SER A 143 -28.10 -8.12 -23.22
CA SER A 143 -27.29 -6.97 -22.80
C SER A 143 -25.97 -7.36 -22.11
N GLU A 144 -25.74 -8.65 -21.83
CA GLU A 144 -24.45 -9.15 -21.34
C GLU A 144 -23.50 -9.48 -22.49
N ILE A 145 -24.04 -10.02 -23.60
CA ILE A 145 -23.27 -10.29 -24.82
C ILE A 145 -22.98 -8.99 -25.57
N LEU A 146 -24.03 -8.18 -25.79
CA LEU A 146 -23.92 -6.88 -26.42
C LEU A 146 -24.00 -5.82 -25.32
N ILE A 147 -22.84 -5.39 -24.82
CA ILE A 147 -22.76 -4.45 -23.72
C ILE A 147 -23.32 -3.09 -24.14
N ASP A 148 -24.27 -2.59 -23.35
CA ASP A 148 -24.80 -1.23 -23.45
C ASP A 148 -23.73 -0.23 -23.02
N LEU A 149 -22.90 0.17 -23.98
CA LEU A 149 -21.77 1.10 -23.78
C LEU A 149 -22.12 2.38 -23.02
N PRO A 150 -23.21 3.12 -23.33
CA PRO A 150 -23.52 4.36 -22.60
C PRO A 150 -23.89 4.09 -21.14
N LEU A 151 -24.58 2.99 -20.85
CA LEU A 151 -24.92 2.60 -19.48
C LEU A 151 -23.67 2.17 -18.72
N ALA A 152 -22.82 1.33 -19.34
CA ALA A 152 -21.58 0.88 -18.73
C ALA A 152 -20.66 2.07 -18.39
N LEU A 153 -20.50 3.03 -19.30
CA LEU A 153 -19.65 4.20 -19.10
C LEU A 153 -20.15 5.09 -17.94
N THR A 154 -21.46 5.31 -17.85
CA THR A 154 -22.05 6.12 -16.76
C THR A 154 -21.89 5.44 -15.41
N LEU A 155 -22.04 4.11 -15.33
CA LEU A 155 -21.80 3.34 -14.11
C LEU A 155 -20.32 3.33 -13.72
N MET A 156 -19.41 3.17 -14.68
CA MET A 156 -17.96 3.23 -14.44
C MET A 156 -17.51 4.61 -13.98
N ALA A 157 -18.06 5.70 -14.54
CA ALA A 157 -17.72 7.06 -14.15
C ALA A 157 -18.27 7.45 -12.75
N THR A 158 -19.41 6.88 -12.36
CA THR A 158 -20.05 7.17 -11.06
C THR A 158 -19.60 6.23 -9.93
N SER A 159 -18.98 5.09 -10.26
CA SER A 159 -18.54 4.08 -9.28
C SER A 159 -17.53 4.60 -8.25
N PRO A 160 -16.53 5.46 -8.56
CA PRO A 160 -15.52 5.87 -7.58
C PRO A 160 -16.10 6.63 -6.39
N PHE A 161 -17.20 7.34 -6.61
CA PHE A 161 -17.87 8.15 -5.58
C PHE A 161 -18.99 7.39 -4.88
N LYS A 162 -19.69 6.50 -5.59
CA LYS A 162 -20.86 5.80 -5.05
C LYS A 162 -20.51 4.49 -4.36
N ALA A 163 -19.54 3.73 -4.87
CA ALA A 163 -19.34 2.32 -4.54
C ALA A 163 -19.23 2.06 -3.03
N ILE A 164 -18.41 2.81 -2.30
CA ILE A 164 -18.21 2.57 -0.86
C ILE A 164 -19.47 2.92 -0.04
N PRO A 165 -20.03 4.15 -0.10
CA PRO A 165 -21.24 4.48 0.65
C PRO A 165 -22.43 3.59 0.31
N SER A 166 -22.67 3.32 -0.98
CA SER A 166 -23.83 2.53 -1.40
C SER A 166 -23.68 1.04 -1.10
N SER A 167 -22.45 0.50 -1.15
CA SER A 167 -22.20 -0.87 -0.71
C SER A 167 -22.46 -1.03 0.78
N TRP A 168 -22.02 -0.08 1.59
CA TRP A 168 -22.28 -0.12 3.03
C TRP A 168 -23.78 0.01 3.34
N ASP A 169 -24.47 0.95 2.69
CA ASP A 169 -25.92 1.12 2.83
C ASP A 169 -26.70 -0.14 2.42
N ASN A 170 -26.35 -0.76 1.29
CA ASN A 170 -26.99 -1.99 0.83
C ASN A 170 -26.65 -3.20 1.71
N LEU A 171 -25.46 -3.25 2.32
CA LEU A 171 -25.09 -4.28 3.28
C LEU A 171 -25.94 -4.17 4.55
N LEU A 172 -26.03 -2.96 5.12
CA LEU A 172 -26.83 -2.72 6.34
C LEU A 172 -28.33 -2.95 6.11
N LYS A 173 -28.83 -2.68 4.90
CA LYS A 173 -30.22 -2.93 4.50
C LYS A 173 -30.48 -4.38 4.07
N GLY A 174 -29.48 -5.26 4.09
CA GLY A 174 -29.61 -6.67 3.70
C GLY A 174 -29.85 -6.91 2.20
N ARG A 175 -29.73 -5.88 1.35
CA ARG A 175 -29.95 -5.96 -0.11
C ARG A 175 -28.71 -6.39 -0.90
N LEU A 176 -27.57 -6.55 -0.24
CA LEU A 176 -26.32 -6.91 -0.90
C LEU A 176 -26.28 -8.40 -1.31
N LEU A 177 -26.88 -9.26 -0.49
CA LEU A 177 -26.94 -10.72 -0.68
C LEU A 177 -28.23 -11.19 -1.38
N GLN A 178 -29.19 -10.28 -1.58
CA GLN A 178 -30.42 -10.61 -2.29
C GLN A 178 -30.15 -10.68 -3.81
N PRO A 179 -30.67 -11.71 -4.49
CA PRO A 179 -30.52 -11.88 -5.94
C PRO A 179 -31.25 -10.77 -6.74
#